data_AF-A0A2A4HUF0-F1
#
_entry.id   AF-A0A2A4HUF0-F1
#
_cell.length_a   1.000
_cell.length_b   1.000
_cell.length_c   1.000
_cell.angle_alpha   90.00
_cell.angle_beta   90.00
_cell.angle_gamma   90.00
#
_symmetry.space_group_name_H-M   'P 1'
#
loop_
_entity.id
_entity.type
_entity.pdbx_description
1 polymer ?
#
loop_
_entity_poly.entity_id
_entity_poly.type
_entity_poly.pdbx_seq_one_letter_code
_entity_poly.pdbx_strand_id
1 'polypeptide(L)' 'MYASLNIADAGLKADQAAFVAALDQAHARSFHSYYTQYVLTDDEAGYIAVDEGDYGALPKAMLDRVIDTVPGRLSDEF' A
#
# COMPACT_ATOMS: atom_id res chain seq x y z
N MET A 1 -34.71 -3.16 -15.34
CA MET A 1 -33.67 -3.91 -14.60
C MET A 1 -32.73 -2.87 -14.00
N TYR A 2 -32.86 -2.55 -12.70
CA TYR A 2 -32.12 -1.47 -12.01
C TYR A 2 -31.14 -2.01 -10.97
N ALA A 3 -30.52 -3.17 -11.25
CA ALA A 3 -29.44 -3.70 -10.41
C ALA A 3 -28.12 -3.29 -11.06
N SER A 4 -27.68 -2.04 -10.89
CA SER A 4 -26.47 -1.59 -11.61
C SER A 4 -25.63 -0.50 -10.94
N LEU A 5 -26.21 0.43 -10.18
CA LEU A 5 -25.42 1.52 -9.58
C LEU A 5 -24.96 1.22 -8.15
N ASN A 6 -25.83 0.66 -7.32
CA ASN A 6 -25.52 0.44 -5.89
C ASN A 6 -24.45 -0.64 -5.65
N ILE A 7 -24.39 -1.68 -6.49
CA ILE A 7 -23.33 -2.71 -6.39
C ILE A 7 -21.97 -2.14 -6.82
N ALA A 8 -21.94 -1.34 -7.89
CA ALA A 8 -20.70 -0.75 -8.40
C ALA A 8 -20.14 0.29 -7.41
N ASP A 9 -21.01 1.11 -6.81
CA ASP A 9 -20.65 2.07 -5.77
C ASP A 9 -20.13 1.38 -4.50
N ALA A 10 -20.78 0.29 -4.06
CA ALA A 10 -20.32 -0.50 -2.92
C ALA A 10 -18.94 -1.14 -3.18
N GLY A 11 -18.71 -1.65 -4.40
CA GLY A 11 -17.42 -2.21 -4.82
C GLY A 11 -16.30 -1.16 -4.81
N LEU A 12 -16.57 0.03 -5.37
CA LEU A 12 -15.60 1.13 -5.39
C LEU A 12 -15.24 1.61 -3.98
N LYS A 13 -16.23 1.70 -3.08
CA LYS A 13 -16.00 2.08 -1.67
C LYS A 13 -15.18 1.04 -0.93
N ALA A 14 -15.43 -0.25 -1.16
CA ALA A 14 -14.65 -1.33 -0.56
C ALA A 14 -13.19 -1.31 -1.05
N ASP A 15 -12.98 -1.10 -2.35
CA ASP A 15 -11.64 -0.99 -2.94
C ASP A 15 -10.87 0.22 -2.37
N GLN A 16 -11.52 1.39 -2.31
CA GLN A 16 -10.95 2.58 -1.70
C GLN A 16 -10.59 2.36 -0.22
N ALA A 17 -11.46 1.68 0.55
CA ALA A 17 -11.19 1.37 1.95
C ALA A 17 -10.00 0.42 2.11
N ALA A 18 -9.85 -0.57 1.23
CA ALA A 18 -8.71 -1.48 1.23
C ALA A 18 -7.40 -0.74 0.90
N PHE A 19 -7.43 0.17 -0.08
CA PHE A 19 -6.28 1.02 -0.40
C PHE A 19 -5.88 1.91 0.78
N VAL A 20 -6.85 2.58 1.42
CA VAL A 20 -6.60 3.41 2.61
C VAL A 20 -6.03 2.58 3.76
N ALA A 21 -6.51 1.36 3.99
CA ALA A 21 -5.97 0.48 5.02
C ALA A 21 -4.50 0.10 4.75
N ALA A 22 -4.14 -0.15 3.49
CA ALA A 22 -2.75 -0.41 3.10
C ALA A 22 -1.87 0.84 3.29
N LEU A 23 -2.37 2.03 2.96
CA LEU A 23 -1.67 3.29 3.22
C LEU A 23 -1.46 3.55 4.72
N ASP A 24 -2.48 3.30 5.54
CA ASP A 24 -2.38 3.45 6.99
C ASP A 24 -1.34 2.48 7.57
N GLN A 25 -1.28 1.25 7.06
CA GLN A 25 -0.25 0.29 7.42
C GLN A 25 1.15 0.77 6.98
N ALA A 26 1.30 1.27 5.76
CA ALA A 26 2.57 1.83 5.27
C ALA A 26 3.02 3.01 6.15
N HIS A 27 2.11 3.92 6.50
CA HIS A 27 2.39 5.01 7.43
C HIS A 27 2.82 4.50 8.82
N ALA A 28 2.07 3.55 9.40
CA ALA A 28 2.41 2.98 10.70
C ALA A 28 3.81 2.36 10.71
N ARG A 29 4.17 1.62 9.65
CA ARG A 29 5.52 1.05 9.48
C ARG A 29 6.60 2.13 9.31
N SER A 30 6.31 3.20 8.57
CA SER A 30 7.28 4.27 8.29
C SER A 30 7.83 4.96 9.55
N PHE A 31 7.05 5.02 10.63
CA PHE A 31 7.50 5.57 11.91
C PHE A 31 8.58 4.74 12.60
N HIS A 32 8.73 3.49 12.18
CA HIS A 32 9.66 2.53 12.78
C HIS A 32 10.74 2.06 11.80
N SER A 33 10.86 2.70 10.63
CA SER A 33 11.80 2.31 9.58
C SER A 33 12.51 3.53 8.98
N TYR A 34 13.79 3.35 8.65
CA TYR A 34 14.57 4.30 7.85
C TYR A 34 14.24 4.20 6.36
N TYR A 35 13.60 3.11 5.95
CA TYR A 35 13.41 2.75 4.55
C TYR A 35 12.03 3.14 4.03
N THR A 36 11.92 3.25 2.71
CA THR A 36 10.65 3.58 2.05
C THR A 36 9.67 2.42 2.22
N GLN A 37 8.42 2.75 2.54
CA GLN A 37 7.31 1.80 2.56
C GLN A 37 6.58 1.90 1.24
N TYR A 38 6.41 0.77 0.55
CA TYR A 38 5.74 0.68 -0.73
C TYR A 38 4.32 0.14 -0.55
N VAL A 39 3.34 0.76 -1.19
CA VAL A 39 1.99 0.21 -1.35
C VAL A 39 1.90 -0.41 -2.74
N LEU A 40 1.52 -1.68 -2.80
CA LEU A 40 1.44 -2.46 -4.04
C LEU A 40 0.04 -3.00 -4.25
N THR A 41 -0.37 -3.12 -5.51
CA THR A 41 -1.52 -3.95 -5.88
C THR A 41 -1.12 -5.42 -5.83
N ASP A 42 -1.99 -6.28 -5.31
CA ASP A 42 -1.84 -7.73 -5.27
C ASP A 42 -3.09 -8.42 -5.80
N ASP A 43 -2.88 -9.39 -6.69
CA ASP A 43 -3.99 -10.08 -7.38
C ASP A 43 -4.84 -10.94 -6.42
N GLU A 44 -4.31 -11.31 -5.25
CA GLU A 44 -4.98 -12.15 -4.26
C GLU A 44 -5.41 -11.34 -3.03
N ALA A 45 -4.53 -10.49 -2.50
CA ALA A 45 -4.75 -9.70 -1.29
C ALA A 45 -5.30 -8.28 -1.53
N GLY A 46 -5.41 -7.82 -2.79
CA GLY A 46 -5.86 -6.48 -3.15
C GLY A 46 -4.76 -5.44 -3.03
N TYR A 47 -4.50 -4.92 -1.82
CA TYR A 47 -3.46 -3.93 -1.56
C TYR A 47 -2.60 -4.34 -0.38
N ILE A 48 -1.27 -4.23 -0.52
CA ILE A 48 -0.32 -4.60 0.53
C ILE A 48 0.71 -3.50 0.78
N ALA A 49 1.17 -3.39 2.02
CA ALA A 49 2.23 -2.47 2.43
C ALA A 49 3.53 -3.25 2.73
N VAL A 50 4.59 -2.94 2.01
CA VAL A 50 5.89 -3.62 2.07
C VAL A 50 6.98 -2.63 2.48
N ASP A 51 7.88 -3.03 3.37
CA ASP A 51 9.05 -2.25 3.74
C ASP A 51 10.21 -2.62 2.80
N GLU A 52 10.82 -1.64 2.16
CA GLU A 52 12.02 -1.82 1.36
C GLU A 52 13.16 -2.49 2.15
N GLY A 53 13.26 -2.20 3.45
CA GLY A 53 14.25 -2.80 4.35
C GLY A 53 14.14 -4.31 4.49
N ASP A 54 12.95 -4.89 4.29
CA ASP A 54 12.74 -6.35 4.34
C ASP A 54 13.39 -7.08 3.15
N TYR A 55 13.64 -6.35 2.05
CA TYR A 55 14.09 -6.91 0.77
C TYR A 55 15.52 -6.47 0.41
N GLY A 56 16.06 -5.44 1.07
CA GLY A 56 17.34 -4.79 0.76
C GLY A 56 17.26 -3.99 -0.55
N ALA A 57 16.81 -4.61 -1.63
CA ALA A 57 16.37 -3.97 -2.86
C ALA A 57 15.06 -4.63 -3.32
N LEU A 58 14.02 -3.84 -3.55
CA LEU A 58 12.73 -4.37 -3.95
C LEU A 58 12.85 -5.07 -5.33
N PRO A 59 12.42 -6.33 -5.47
CA PRO A 59 12.47 -7.02 -6.75
C PRO A 59 11.70 -6.27 -7.84
N LYS A 60 12.22 -6.26 -9.07
CA LYS A 60 11.59 -5.52 -10.19
C LYS A 60 10.10 -5.86 -10.38
N ALA A 61 9.75 -7.14 -10.27
CA ALA A 61 8.36 -7.59 -10.39
C ALA A 61 7.42 -6.98 -9.33
N MET A 62 7.94 -6.63 -8.15
CA MET A 62 7.19 -5.92 -7.12
C MET A 62 7.17 -4.40 -7.42
N LEU A 63 8.29 -3.82 -7.85
CA LEU A 63 8.34 -2.41 -8.25
C LEU A 63 7.31 -2.06 -9.33
N ASP A 64 7.11 -2.94 -10.31
CA ASP A 64 6.12 -2.74 -11.38
C ASP A 64 4.66 -2.71 -10.88
N ARG A 65 4.42 -3.15 -9.63
CA ARG A 65 3.10 -3.18 -8.97
C ARG A 65 2.93 -2.08 -7.91
N VAL A 66 3.93 -1.22 -7.72
CA VAL A 66 3.86 -0.11 -6.76
C VAL A 66 2.89 0.94 -7.28
N ILE A 67 1.99 1.37 -6.41
CA ILE A 67 1.00 2.42 -6.69
C ILE A 67 1.18 3.66 -5.81
N ASP A 68 1.81 3.51 -4.64
CA ASP A 68 2.14 4.62 -3.75
C ASP A 68 3.38 4.29 -2.92
N THR A 69 4.04 5.33 -2.40
CA THR A 69 5.26 5.25 -1.61
C THR A 69 5.19 6.18 -0.41
N VAL A 70 5.48 5.67 0.77
CA VAL A 70 5.58 6.44 2.01
C VAL A 70 7.04 6.46 2.44
N PRO A 71 7.70 7.63 2.50
CA PRO A 71 9.08 7.71 2.96
C PRO A 71 9.20 7.28 4.43
N GLY A 72 10.29 6.59 4.77
CA GLY A 72 10.65 6.29 6.15
C GLY A 72 10.77 7.57 6.97
N ARG A 73 10.30 7.53 8.22
CA ARG A 73 10.27 8.70 9.13
C ARG A 73 11.27 8.60 10.27
N LEU A 74 11.97 7.47 10.38
CA LEU A 74 13.08 7.35 11.32
C LEU A 74 14.27 8.15 10.78
N SER A 75 14.88 8.98 11.62
CA SER A 75 16.05 9.79 11.29
C SER A 75 17.17 9.43 12.27
N ASP A 76 18.38 9.21 11.76
CA ASP A 76 19.59 8.92 12.54
C ASP A 76 20.41 10.19 12.83
N GLU A 77 19.93 11.35 12.38
CA GLU A 77 20.58 12.64 12.62
C GLU A 77 20.18 13.20 13.99
N PHE A 78 21.13 13.17 14.94
CA PHE A 78 21.10 13.87 16.24
C PHE A 78 22.36 14.73 16.43
#